data_AF-A0A2T0M214-F1
#
_entry.id   AF-A0A2T0M214-F1
#
_cell.length_a   1.000
_cell.length_b   1.000
_cell.length_c   1.000
_cell.angle_alpha   90.00
_cell.angle_beta   90.00
_cell.angle_gamma   90.00
#
_symmetry.space_group_name_H-M   'P 1'
#
loop_
_entity.id
_entity.type
_entity.pdbx_description
1 polymer ?
#
loop_
_entity_poly.entity_id
_entity_poly.type
_entity_poly.pdbx_seq_one_letter_code
_entity_poly.pdbx_strand_id
1 'polypeptide(L)'
;MPLIKAIPPVRGRVGRPRKRPDCLYADRGYDHDKYRRLVWRTGIKPVIARRGTPHGSGLGIHRWVVERTIALLHWFRRLRIRWEIRDDIHEAFMTLAAAIICCRHLVR
;
A
#
# COMPACT_ATOMS: atom_id res chain seq x y z
N MET A 1 -9.93 3.07 10.84
CA MET A 1 -8.98 2.84 9.73
C MET A 1 -8.53 4.16 9.14
N PRO A 2 -7.55 4.84 9.77
CA PRO A 2 -7.06 6.15 9.33
C PRO A 2 -6.55 6.14 7.88
N LEU A 3 -5.76 5.14 7.49
CA LEU A 3 -5.21 5.00 6.14
C LEU A 3 -6.29 4.94 5.05
N ILE A 4 -7.34 4.14 5.25
CA ILE A 4 -8.46 4.07 4.29
C ILE A 4 -9.15 5.43 4.20
N LYS A 5 -9.38 6.10 5.34
CA LYS A 5 -10.03 7.42 5.37
C LYS A 5 -9.20 8.50 4.66
N ALA A 6 -7.87 8.38 4.68
CA ALA A 6 -6.93 9.32 4.07
C ALA A 6 -6.73 9.13 2.55
N ILE A 7 -7.30 8.08 1.94
CA ILE A 7 -7.21 7.88 0.48
C ILE A 7 -7.78 9.12 -0.22
N PRO A 8 -6.96 9.86 -1.01
CA PRO A 8 -7.44 11.02 -1.72
C PRO A 8 -8.42 10.59 -2.83
N PRO A 9 -9.31 11.48 -3.28
CA PRO A 9 -10.11 11.22 -4.48
C PRO A 9 -9.18 10.81 -5.62
N VAL A 10 -9.45 9.66 -6.24
CA VAL A 10 -8.65 9.21 -7.38
C VAL A 10 -9.00 10.12 -8.56
N ARG A 11 -8.06 10.94 -9.02
CA ARG A 11 -8.20 11.67 -10.29
C ARG A 11 -8.39 10.64 -11.40
N GLY A 12 -9.43 10.79 -12.21
CA GLY A 12 -9.84 9.74 -13.15
C GLY A 12 -10.83 10.21 -14.21
N ARG A 13 -11.36 9.22 -14.93
CA ARG A 13 -12.24 9.36 -16.10
C ARG A 13 -13.42 10.30 -15.85
N VAL A 14 -13.89 10.94 -16.92
CA VAL A 14 -15.09 11.79 -16.95
C VAL A 14 -16.26 11.04 -16.30
N GLY A 15 -16.84 11.61 -15.23
CA GLY A 15 -17.91 11.00 -14.44
C GLY A 15 -17.89 11.41 -12.97
N ARG A 16 -18.80 10.85 -12.15
CA ARG A 16 -18.87 11.13 -10.71
C ARG A 16 -17.54 10.76 -10.02
N PRO A 17 -16.87 11.68 -9.30
CA PRO A 17 -15.58 11.39 -8.67
C PRO A 17 -15.64 10.15 -7.77
N ARG A 18 -14.87 9.12 -8.09
CA ARG A 18 -14.75 7.92 -7.25
C ARG A 18 -13.84 8.25 -6.06
N LYS A 19 -14.39 8.24 -4.86
CA LYS A 19 -13.65 8.50 -3.60
C LYS A 19 -13.04 7.25 -2.97
N ARG A 20 -13.42 6.05 -3.42
CA ARG A 20 -13.05 4.77 -2.80
C ARG A 20 -12.65 3.74 -3.86
N PRO A 21 -11.62 2.90 -3.59
CA PRO A 21 -11.28 1.77 -4.46
C PRO A 21 -12.35 0.67 -4.37
N ASP A 22 -12.47 -0.15 -5.41
CA ASP A 22 -13.37 -1.30 -5.45
C ASP A 22 -13.00 -2.39 -4.45
N CYS A 23 -11.71 -2.64 -4.30
CA CYS A 23 -11.17 -3.69 -3.46
C CYS A 23 -9.91 -3.24 -2.70
N LEU A 24 -9.69 -3.86 -1.55
CA LEU A 24 -8.50 -3.69 -0.72
C LEU A 24 -7.82 -5.04 -0.56
N TYR A 25 -6.61 -5.17 -1.10
CA TYR A 25 -5.76 -6.32 -0.84
C TYR A 25 -4.98 -6.11 0.46
N ALA A 26 -4.91 -7.14 1.29
CA ALA A 26 -4.04 -7.14 2.46
C ALA A 26 -3.38 -8.51 2.66
N ASP A 27 -2.32 -8.52 3.47
CA ASP A 27 -1.62 -9.73 3.84
C ASP A 27 -2.47 -10.65 4.72
N ARG A 28 -2.11 -11.94 4.71
CA ARG A 28 -2.71 -12.96 5.58
C ARG A 28 -2.56 -12.62 7.07
N GLY A 29 -1.54 -11.81 7.42
CA GLY A 29 -1.39 -11.26 8.77
C GLY A 29 -2.64 -10.49 9.24
N TYR A 30 -3.39 -9.89 8.32
CA TYR A 30 -4.62 -9.15 8.61
C TYR A 30 -5.90 -10.00 8.62
N ASP A 31 -5.80 -11.33 8.65
CA ASP A 31 -6.97 -12.21 8.68
C ASP A 31 -7.71 -12.18 10.02
N HIS A 32 -8.50 -11.13 10.21
CA HIS A 32 -9.43 -10.98 11.32
C HIS A 32 -10.74 -10.39 10.80
N ASP A 33 -11.87 -10.99 11.18
CA ASP A 33 -13.18 -10.55 10.69
C ASP A 33 -13.50 -9.11 11.11
N LYS A 34 -12.92 -8.62 12.21
CA LYS A 34 -12.97 -7.21 12.60
C LYS A 34 -12.51 -6.30 11.46
N TYR A 35 -11.39 -6.62 10.82
CA TYR A 35 -10.85 -5.82 9.72
C TYR A 35 -11.71 -5.93 8.46
N ARG A 36 -12.19 -7.13 8.13
CA ARG A 36 -13.11 -7.33 7.00
C ARG A 36 -14.39 -6.49 7.15
N ARG A 37 -15.00 -6.51 8.33
CA ARG A 37 -16.20 -5.71 8.64
C ARG A 37 -15.93 -4.21 8.55
N LEU A 38 -14.80 -3.74 9.08
CA LEU A 38 -14.41 -2.33 9.01
C LEU A 38 -14.21 -1.85 7.57
N VAL A 39 -13.59 -2.67 6.72
CA VAL A 39 -13.37 -2.34 5.30
C VAL A 39 -14.68 -2.37 4.52
N TRP A 40 -15.51 -3.40 4.71
CA TRP A 40 -16.84 -3.49 4.10
C TRP A 40 -17.72 -2.29 4.41
N ARG A 41 -17.72 -1.81 5.66
CA ARG A 41 -18.46 -0.60 6.09
C ARG A 41 -18.05 0.67 5.33
N THR A 42 -16.88 0.68 4.71
CA THR A 42 -16.41 1.81 3.88
C THR A 42 -16.79 1.69 2.40
N GLY A 43 -17.54 0.64 2.02
CA GLY A 43 -17.92 0.37 0.64
C GLY A 43 -16.81 -0.25 -0.20
N ILE A 44 -15.79 -0.84 0.43
CA ILE A 44 -14.63 -1.45 -0.23
C ILE A 44 -14.67 -2.97 0.01
N LYS A 45 -14.43 -3.78 -1.02
CA LYS A 45 -14.35 -5.25 -0.89
C LYS A 45 -13.01 -5.66 -0.26
N PRO A 46 -12.98 -6.29 0.92
CA PRO A 46 -11.74 -6.79 1.52
C PRO A 46 -11.29 -8.10 0.87
N VAL A 47 -10.12 -8.08 0.22
CA VAL A 47 -9.43 -9.25 -0.34
C VAL A 47 -8.26 -9.61 0.58
N ILE A 48 -8.58 -10.31 1.66
CA ILE A 48 -7.62 -10.76 2.67
C ILE A 48 -7.60 -12.29 2.63
N ALA A 49 -6.42 -12.89 2.48
CA ALA A 49 -6.27 -14.35 2.49
C ALA A 49 -6.59 -14.89 3.89
N ARG A 50 -7.29 -16.04 3.96
CA ARG A 50 -7.55 -16.72 5.23
C ARG A 50 -6.27 -17.39 5.74
N ARG A 51 -6.11 -17.45 7.07
CA ARG A 51 -5.09 -18.28 7.73
C ARG A 51 -5.50 -19.75 7.64
N GLY A 52 -4.52 -20.64 7.50
CA GLY A 52 -4.76 -22.09 7.40
C GLY A 52 -5.29 -22.58 6.05
N THR A 53 -5.63 -21.70 5.10
CA THR A 53 -6.02 -22.11 3.75
C THR A 53 -4.80 -22.19 2.82
N PRO A 54 -4.79 -23.12 1.84
CA PRO A 54 -3.79 -23.14 0.77
C PRO A 54 -3.66 -21.76 0.10
N HIS A 55 -2.48 -21.46 -0.47
CA HIS A 55 -2.28 -20.22 -1.22
C HIS A 55 -3.20 -20.21 -2.46
N GLY A 56 -4.29 -19.44 -2.40
CA GLY A 56 -5.16 -19.19 -3.54
C GLY A 56 -4.51 -18.23 -4.54
N SER A 57 -4.36 -18.69 -5.78
CA SER A 57 -4.01 -17.94 -6.99
C SER A 57 -2.85 -16.93 -6.87
N GLY A 58 -1.62 -17.44 -6.88
CA GLY A 58 -0.43 -16.72 -7.37
C GLY A 58 0.02 -15.51 -6.54
N LEU A 59 0.97 -15.74 -5.62
CA LEU A 59 1.85 -14.69 -5.12
C LEU A 59 2.37 -13.86 -6.31
N GLY A 60 2.10 -12.55 -6.32
CA GLY A 60 2.77 -11.61 -7.21
C GLY A 60 1.91 -10.87 -8.24
N ILE A 61 0.69 -11.24 -8.61
CA ILE A 61 -0.01 -10.46 -9.67
C ILE A 61 -0.49 -9.09 -9.15
N HIS A 62 -1.23 -9.09 -8.04
CA HIS A 62 -1.78 -7.85 -7.48
C HIS A 62 -0.86 -7.16 -6.48
N ARG A 63 -0.01 -7.93 -5.77
CA ARG A 63 0.89 -7.40 -4.72
C ARG A 63 2.20 -6.88 -5.26
N TRP A 64 2.63 -7.33 -6.43
CA TRP A 64 3.92 -6.93 -6.98
C TRP A 64 4.07 -5.41 -7.06
N VAL A 65 2.99 -4.65 -7.29
CA VAL A 65 3.09 -3.18 -7.37
C VAL A 65 3.58 -2.59 -6.06
N VAL A 66 3.08 -3.12 -4.94
CA VAL A 66 3.51 -2.73 -3.59
C VAL A 66 4.92 -3.25 -3.32
N GLU A 67 5.19 -4.52 -3.63
CA GLU A 67 6.49 -5.16 -3.41
C GLU A 67 7.61 -4.47 -4.21
N ARG A 68 7.39 -4.12 -5.49
CA ARG A 68 8.32 -3.31 -6.31
C ARG A 68 8.56 -1.97 -5.64
N THR A 69 7.49 -1.27 -5.23
CA THR A 69 7.62 0.08 -4.65
C THR A 69 8.46 0.04 -3.38
N ILE A 70 8.22 -0.96 -2.52
CA ILE A 70 9.04 -1.22 -1.33
C ILE A 70 10.48 -1.51 -1.77
N ALA A 71 10.70 -2.42 -2.72
CA ALA A 71 12.03 -2.75 -3.21
C ALA A 71 12.80 -1.48 -3.64
N LEU A 72 12.19 -0.59 -4.43
CA LEU A 72 12.76 0.70 -4.87
C LEU A 72 13.25 1.56 -3.68
N LEU A 73 12.51 1.60 -2.57
CA LEU A 73 12.95 2.29 -1.36
C LEU A 73 14.15 1.60 -0.71
N HIS A 74 14.17 0.27 -0.65
CA HIS A 74 15.27 -0.49 -0.06
C HIS A 74 16.56 -0.51 -0.91
N TRP A 75 16.53 -0.04 -2.17
CA TRP A 75 17.75 0.24 -2.93
C TRP A 75 18.60 1.35 -2.31
N PHE A 76 17.97 2.27 -1.58
CA PHE A 76 18.69 3.23 -0.76
C PHE A 76 19.21 2.53 0.49
N ARG A 77 20.54 2.32 0.58
CA ARG A 77 21.19 1.57 1.67
C ARG A 77 20.72 2.00 3.07
N ARG A 78 20.44 3.30 3.27
CA ARG A 78 19.97 3.86 4.53
C ARG A 78 18.53 3.48 4.90
N LEU A 79 17.69 3.15 3.92
CA LEU A 79 16.33 2.65 4.11
C LEU A 79 16.26 1.13 4.09
N ARG A 80 17.33 0.43 3.67
CA ARG A 80 17.34 -1.04 3.61
C ARG A 80 17.05 -1.67 4.98
N ILE A 81 17.66 -1.13 6.02
CA ILE A 81 17.46 -1.49 7.42
C ILE A 81 17.10 -0.20 8.14
N ARG A 82 16.07 -0.23 8.99
CA ARG A 82 15.70 0.93 9.79
C ARG A 82 16.70 1.10 10.94
N TRP A 83 17.67 1.98 10.73
CA TRP A 83 18.62 2.41 11.76
C TRP A 83 18.14 3.61 12.58
N GLU A 84 17.28 4.43 11.98
CA GLU A 84 16.77 5.64 12.61
C GLU A 84 15.81 5.29 13.75
N ILE A 85 16.16 5.71 14.96
CA ILE A 85 15.34 5.51 16.16
C ILE A 85 14.06 6.33 16.07
N ARG A 86 14.20 7.60 15.67
CA ARG A 86 13.07 8.51 15.53
C ARG A 86 12.29 8.23 14.23
N ASP A 87 10.97 8.27 14.35
CA ASP A 87 10.02 8.07 13.26
C ASP A 87 10.03 9.24 12.26
N ASP A 88 10.13 10.49 12.74
CA ASP A 88 10.19 11.69 11.90
C ASP A 88 11.40 11.69 10.94
N ILE A 89 12.58 11.30 11.43
CA ILE A 89 13.79 11.18 10.59
C ILE A 89 13.63 10.07 9.56
N HIS A 90 13.05 8.93 9.96
CA HIS A 90 12.82 7.82 9.03
C HIS A 90 11.82 8.22 7.92
N GLU A 91 10.73 8.89 8.30
CA GLU A 91 9.72 9.40 7.37
C GLU A 91 10.31 10.44 6.40
N ALA A 92 11.20 11.32 6.89
CA ALA A 92 11.91 12.26 6.03
C ALA A 92 12.77 11.56 4.97
N PHE A 93 13.51 10.50 5.34
CA PHE A 93 14.27 9.72 4.36
C PHE A 93 13.38 8.97 3.38
N MET A 94 12.25 8.42 3.82
CA MET A 94 11.28 7.78 2.93
C MET A 94 10.73 8.78 1.90
N THR A 95 10.36 9.98 2.36
CA THR A 95 9.85 11.06 1.50
C THR A 95 10.90 11.50 0.48
N LEU A 96 12.16 11.70 0.91
CA LEU A 96 13.25 12.07 0.03
C LEU A 96 13.53 10.99 -1.04
N ALA A 97 13.55 9.72 -0.63
CA ALA A 97 13.74 8.60 -1.56
C ALA A 97 12.60 8.54 -2.59
N ALA A 98 11.35 8.70 -2.15
CA ALA A 98 10.19 8.75 -3.04
C ALA A 98 10.30 9.90 -4.05
N ALA A 99 10.69 11.10 -3.61
CA ALA A 99 10.90 12.25 -4.49
C ALA A 99 11.97 11.99 -5.57
N ILE A 100 13.10 11.37 -5.19
CA ILE A 100 14.16 10.98 -6.13
C ILE A 100 13.66 9.95 -7.14
N ILE A 101 12.92 8.92 -6.68
CA ILE A 101 12.35 7.88 -7.56
C ILE A 101 11.38 8.52 -8.57
N CYS A 102 10.48 9.38 -8.11
CA CYS A 102 9.52 10.09 -8.97
C CYS A 102 10.23 10.99 -9.98
N CYS A 103 11.22 11.78 -9.53
CA CYS A 103 12.01 12.65 -10.42
C CYS A 103 12.69 11.84 -11.54
N ARG A 104 13.33 10.72 -11.21
CA ARG A 104 13.95 9.82 -12.20
C ARG A 104 12.97 9.22 -13.20
N HIS A 105 11.70 9.01 -12.81
CA HIS A 105 10.66 8.53 -13.72
C HIS A 105 10.10 9.63 -14.62
N LEU A 106 10.10 10.89 -14.18
CA LEU A 106 9.57 12.03 -14.93
C LEU A 106 10.57 12.60 -15.94
N VAL A 107 11.86 12.53 -15.62
CA VAL A 107 12.94 13.04 -16.50
C VAL A 107 13.29 12.03 -17.62
N ARG A 108 12.79 10.81 -17.51
CA ARG A 108 12.96 9.75 -18.51
C ARG A 108 11.80 9.74 -19.49
#